data_AF-A0A2M9YIX0-F1
#
_entry.id   AF-A0A2M9YIX0-F1
#
_cell.length_a   1.000
_cell.length_b   1.000
_cell.length_c   1.000
_cell.angle_alpha   90.00
_cell.angle_beta   90.00
_cell.angle_gamma   90.00
#
_symmetry.space_group_name_H-M   'P 1'
#
loop_
_entity.id
_entity.type
_entity.pdbx_description
1 polymer ?
#
loop_
_entity_poly.entity_id
_entity_poly.type
_entity_poly.pdbx_seq_one_letter_code
_entity_poly.pdbx_strand_id
1 'polypeptide(L)'
;MSREYYTSADLNDFKNVQKLAYDAVEWVRERLVVGMTEKTAASLIDSYIYERGGKNFFHYGFAWFGDRTCFRGFRRPLTWKRIGGEGLLPHFGFQFQPSDRKLKEGMAVILDVAPNVKGVTADVGYSFSFGKNSEVEQGRKDLKEFRTLILELVRSERSMGDIYRACDDLIQDLGYSNCHTIYPNGVLGHKVGRVPASNFPAGRFLGFPPQTFLYLVPQILKGIFASSSNASPLWGEFTKSRADAGLWAVEPHIGKIYSGSREEESFGVKWEEILVVSDSDAFWLDEDLPHVRFWEKQERISKVKKVSSLPKTKKNPKPRVGAA
;
A
#
# COMPACT_ATOMS: atom_id res chain seq x y z
N MET A 1 -19.41 0.53 9.94
CA MET A 1 -18.98 0.49 11.36
C MET A 1 -19.33 1.83 11.99
N SER A 2 -19.40 1.92 13.32
CA SER A 2 -19.60 3.21 13.98
C SER A 2 -18.37 4.12 13.80
N ARG A 3 -18.59 5.43 13.95
CA ARG A 3 -17.52 6.41 14.17
C ARG A 3 -16.69 5.96 15.39
N GLU A 4 -15.37 6.05 15.27
CA GLU A 4 -14.43 5.66 16.33
C GLU A 4 -13.53 6.85 16.64
N TYR A 5 -13.25 7.05 17.92
CA TYR A 5 -12.44 8.15 18.40
C TYR A 5 -11.30 7.59 19.23
N TYR A 6 -10.10 8.11 19.00
CA TYR A 6 -8.87 7.61 19.59
C TYR A 6 -8.18 8.75 20.35
N THR A 7 -7.72 8.45 21.56
CA THR A 7 -6.89 9.38 22.33
C THR A 7 -5.49 9.46 21.72
N SER A 8 -4.70 10.46 22.11
CA SER A 8 -3.29 10.53 21.68
C SER A 8 -2.47 9.29 22.08
N ALA A 9 -2.82 8.66 23.21
CA ALA A 9 -2.19 7.41 23.64
C ALA A 9 -2.57 6.24 22.71
N ASP A 10 -3.84 6.14 22.31
CA ASP A 10 -4.28 5.15 21.33
C ASP A 10 -3.56 5.34 19.99
N LEU A 11 -3.49 6.58 19.48
CA LEU A 11 -2.81 6.88 18.22
C LEU A 11 -1.32 6.51 18.29
N ASN A 12 -0.68 6.70 19.43
CA ASN A 12 0.70 6.27 19.64
C ASN A 12 0.85 4.74 19.60
N ASP A 13 -0.11 3.99 20.16
CA ASP A 13 -0.12 2.53 20.05
C ASP A 13 -0.22 2.08 18.58
N PHE A 14 -1.16 2.65 17.80
CA PHE A 14 -1.30 2.35 16.37
C PHE A 14 -0.05 2.71 15.59
N LYS A 15 0.56 3.87 15.88
CA LYS A 15 1.81 4.31 15.26
C LYS A 15 2.95 3.33 15.54
N ASN A 16 3.05 2.81 16.76
CA ASN A 16 4.06 1.81 17.11
C ASN A 16 3.86 0.48 16.38
N VAL A 17 2.61 0.04 16.18
CA VAL A 17 2.32 -1.18 15.41
C VAL A 17 2.59 -0.98 13.92
N GLN A 18 2.23 0.18 13.36
CA GLN A 18 2.59 0.55 11.98
C GLN A 18 4.11 0.58 11.80
N LYS A 19 4.84 1.18 12.74
CA LYS A 19 6.31 1.20 12.73
C LYS A 19 6.89 -0.21 12.76
N LEU A 20 6.39 -1.08 13.63
CA LEU A 20 6.80 -2.49 13.69
C LEU A 20 6.59 -3.20 12.34
N ALA A 21 5.47 -2.96 11.67
CA ALA A 21 5.16 -3.53 10.36
C ALA A 21 6.15 -3.04 9.28
N TYR A 22 6.42 -1.74 9.24
CA TYR A 22 7.40 -1.15 8.32
C TYR A 22 8.85 -1.60 8.61
N ASP A 23 9.23 -1.69 9.88
CA ASP A 23 10.54 -2.20 10.29
C ASP A 23 10.75 -3.64 9.81
N ALA A 24 9.70 -4.46 9.80
CA ALA A 24 9.75 -5.84 9.31
C ALA A 24 10.04 -5.90 7.80
N VAL A 25 9.29 -5.14 6.99
CA VAL A 25 9.48 -5.15 5.53
C VAL A 25 10.80 -4.49 5.11
N GLU A 26 11.28 -3.46 5.83
CA GLU A 26 12.62 -2.91 5.61
C GLU A 26 13.72 -3.91 5.97
N TRP A 27 13.57 -4.63 7.09
CA TRP A 27 14.52 -5.67 7.50
C TRP A 27 14.62 -6.81 6.49
N VAL A 28 13.48 -7.22 5.91
CA VAL A 28 13.44 -8.24 4.85
C VAL A 28 14.05 -7.71 3.56
N ARG A 29 13.75 -6.47 3.17
CA ARG A 29 14.35 -5.83 1.99
C ARG A 29 15.88 -5.91 2.00
N GLU A 30 16.51 -5.67 3.14
CA GLU A 30 17.98 -5.75 3.29
C GLU A 30 18.57 -7.15 3.16
N ARG A 31 17.72 -8.19 3.25
CA ARG A 31 18.11 -9.61 3.23
C ARG A 31 17.67 -10.35 1.98
N LEU A 32 16.93 -9.68 1.10
CA LEU A 32 16.58 -10.26 -0.19
C LEU A 32 17.84 -10.56 -1.00
N VAL A 33 17.86 -11.74 -1.62
CA VAL A 33 18.93 -12.17 -2.52
C VAL A 33 18.32 -12.78 -3.78
N VAL A 34 19.06 -12.74 -4.89
CA VAL A 34 18.67 -13.39 -6.14
C VAL A 34 18.34 -14.86 -5.87
N GLY A 35 17.20 -15.32 -6.41
CA GLY A 35 16.73 -16.69 -6.24
C GLY A 35 15.85 -16.91 -5.01
N MET A 36 15.78 -15.98 -4.04
CA MET A 36 14.83 -16.06 -2.93
C MET A 36 13.39 -16.08 -3.45
N THR A 37 12.53 -16.93 -2.89
CA THR A 37 11.12 -17.00 -3.32
C THR A 37 10.24 -16.00 -2.57
N GLU A 38 9.09 -15.65 -3.16
CA GLU A 38 8.07 -14.84 -2.47
C GLU A 38 7.67 -15.49 -1.13
N LYS A 39 7.44 -16.81 -1.11
CA LYS A 39 7.15 -17.55 0.15
C LYS A 39 8.24 -17.37 1.19
N THR A 40 9.51 -17.43 0.81
CA THR A 40 10.63 -17.21 1.74
C THR A 40 10.63 -15.79 2.29
N ALA A 41 10.48 -14.78 1.42
CA ALA A 41 10.43 -13.38 1.86
C ALA A 41 9.25 -13.11 2.80
N ALA A 42 8.06 -13.61 2.46
CA ALA A 42 6.87 -13.54 3.30
C ALA A 42 7.07 -14.18 4.68
N SER A 43 7.68 -15.37 4.75
CA SER A 43 7.97 -16.03 6.03
C SER A 43 8.97 -15.25 6.89
N LEU A 44 9.93 -14.56 6.27
CA LEU A 44 10.87 -13.71 7.00
C LEU A 44 10.17 -12.51 7.66
N ILE A 45 9.15 -11.94 7.01
CA ILE A 45 8.33 -10.86 7.60
C ILE A 45 7.62 -11.40 8.85
N ASP A 46 6.95 -12.56 8.73
CA ASP A 46 6.23 -13.18 9.84
C ASP A 46 7.15 -13.46 11.03
N SER A 47 8.33 -14.04 10.78
CA SER A 47 9.31 -14.33 11.82
C SER A 47 9.75 -13.06 12.54
N TYR A 48 10.03 -11.98 11.80
CA TYR A 48 10.45 -10.70 12.39
C TYR A 48 9.40 -10.15 13.36
N ILE A 49 8.13 -10.17 12.95
CA ILE A 49 6.99 -9.69 13.75
C ILE A 49 6.77 -10.59 14.97
N TYR A 50 6.82 -11.91 14.78
CA TYR A 50 6.57 -12.89 15.84
C TYR A 50 7.59 -12.76 16.98
N GLU A 51 8.87 -12.64 16.64
CA GLU A 51 9.98 -12.44 17.59
C GLU A 51 9.83 -11.15 18.42
N ARG A 52 9.04 -10.18 17.94
CA ARG A 52 8.77 -8.89 18.59
C ARG A 52 7.38 -8.81 19.23
N GLY A 53 6.72 -9.96 19.41
CA GLY A 53 5.47 -10.07 20.15
C GLY A 53 4.20 -9.89 19.32
N GLY A 54 4.32 -9.72 18.00
CA GLY A 54 3.18 -9.79 17.08
C GLY A 54 2.77 -11.25 16.85
N LYS A 55 1.94 -11.78 17.73
CA LYS A 55 1.49 -13.18 17.69
C LYS A 55 0.27 -13.41 16.82
N ASN A 56 -0.45 -12.33 16.50
CA ASN A 56 -1.66 -12.34 15.70
C ASN A 56 -1.48 -11.45 14.49
N PHE A 57 -2.23 -11.74 13.44
CA PHE A 57 -2.20 -11.01 12.18
C PHE A 57 -3.63 -10.77 11.72
N PHE A 58 -3.87 -9.66 11.04
CA PHE A 58 -5.02 -9.56 10.15
C PHE A 58 -4.72 -10.38 8.90
N HIS A 59 -3.58 -10.15 8.26
CA HIS A 59 -2.98 -11.11 7.32
C HIS A 59 -1.48 -11.25 7.55
N TYR A 60 -0.99 -12.45 7.26
CA TYR A 60 0.44 -12.76 7.30
C TYR A 60 1.17 -12.03 6.16
N GLY A 61 2.50 -12.09 6.18
CA GLY A 61 3.36 -11.51 5.16
C GLY A 61 2.97 -11.95 3.75
N PHE A 62 2.80 -10.97 2.88
CA PHE A 62 2.75 -11.11 1.44
C PHE A 62 4.05 -10.61 0.81
N ALA A 63 4.41 -11.24 -0.29
CA ALA A 63 5.50 -10.80 -1.15
C ALA A 63 5.11 -11.04 -2.61
N TRP A 64 5.31 -10.04 -3.45
CA TRP A 64 5.11 -10.12 -4.90
C TRP A 64 6.36 -9.62 -5.63
N PHE A 65 6.83 -10.38 -6.62
CA PHE A 65 8.02 -10.05 -7.41
C PHE A 65 7.73 -9.89 -8.90
N GLY A 66 8.29 -8.86 -9.53
CA GLY A 66 8.16 -8.59 -10.96
C GLY A 66 6.70 -8.32 -11.35
N ASP A 67 6.23 -8.89 -12.46
CA ASP A 67 4.86 -8.73 -12.97
C ASP A 67 3.74 -9.08 -11.99
N ARG A 68 4.01 -9.94 -11.00
CA ARG A 68 3.06 -10.23 -9.91
C ARG A 68 2.75 -9.01 -9.06
N THR A 69 3.64 -8.02 -9.00
CA THR A 69 3.39 -6.76 -8.27
C THR A 69 2.27 -5.93 -8.88
N CYS A 70 2.02 -5.99 -10.19
CA CYS A 70 0.84 -5.35 -10.81
C CYS A 70 -0.35 -6.30 -11.00
N PHE A 71 -0.29 -7.49 -10.39
CA PHE A 71 -1.29 -8.55 -10.54
C PHE A 71 -1.56 -8.96 -11.99
N ARG A 72 -0.51 -8.95 -12.82
CA ARG A 72 -0.63 -9.41 -14.20
C ARG A 72 -1.15 -10.85 -14.23
N GLY A 73 -2.21 -11.08 -15.02
CA GLY A 73 -2.83 -12.40 -15.17
C GLY A 73 -3.65 -12.86 -13.95
N PHE A 74 -3.77 -12.03 -12.92
CA PHE A 74 -4.64 -12.32 -11.80
C PHE A 74 -6.08 -11.98 -12.18
N ARG A 75 -7.02 -12.59 -11.47
CA ARG A 75 -8.44 -12.30 -11.61
C ARG A 75 -8.98 -11.79 -10.28
N ARG A 76 -10.14 -11.15 -10.30
CA ARG A 76 -10.85 -10.85 -9.07
C ARG A 76 -11.40 -12.14 -8.46
N PRO A 77 -11.27 -12.33 -7.13
CA PRO A 77 -11.94 -13.45 -6.45
C PRO A 77 -13.44 -13.43 -6.74
N LEU A 78 -14.05 -14.61 -6.90
CA LEU A 78 -15.50 -14.76 -7.11
C LEU A 78 -16.07 -14.20 -8.42
N THR A 79 -15.23 -13.83 -9.40
CA THR A 79 -15.70 -13.47 -10.75
C THR A 79 -16.21 -14.72 -11.48
N TRP A 80 -17.54 -14.90 -11.56
CA TRP A 80 -18.17 -15.93 -12.38
C TRP A 80 -18.14 -15.51 -13.85
N LYS A 81 -17.65 -16.35 -14.77
CA LYS A 81 -17.83 -16.07 -16.20
C LYS A 81 -19.33 -16.05 -16.52
N ARG A 82 -19.78 -15.02 -17.25
CA ARG A 82 -20.91 -15.19 -18.18
C ARG A 82 -20.44 -16.22 -19.23
N ILE A 83 -21.12 -17.37 -19.24
CA ILE A 83 -21.12 -18.49 -20.19
C ILE A 83 -19.98 -18.54 -21.23
N GLY A 84 -19.15 -19.60 -21.19
CA GLY A 84 -18.39 -20.06 -22.37
C GLY A 84 -16.86 -20.15 -22.26
N GLY A 85 -16.27 -20.80 -21.25
CA GLY A 85 -14.90 -21.30 -21.38
C GLY A 85 -14.14 -21.57 -20.06
N GLU A 86 -13.59 -22.77 -19.97
CA GLU A 86 -12.63 -23.37 -19.02
C GLU A 86 -12.32 -22.67 -17.67
N GLY A 87 -12.71 -23.35 -16.58
CA GLY A 87 -12.31 -23.11 -15.19
C GLY A 87 -13.37 -22.43 -14.33
N LEU A 88 -14.23 -23.22 -13.67
CA LEU A 88 -15.47 -22.76 -12.98
C LEU A 88 -15.37 -22.66 -11.45
N LEU A 89 -14.16 -22.60 -10.88
CA LEU A 89 -13.99 -22.43 -9.43
C LEU A 89 -13.43 -21.06 -9.13
N PRO A 90 -14.09 -20.25 -8.28
CA PRO A 90 -13.53 -18.99 -7.84
C PRO A 90 -12.21 -19.26 -7.11
N HIS A 91 -11.15 -18.54 -7.47
CA HIS A 91 -9.83 -18.82 -6.92
C HIS A 91 -9.64 -18.35 -5.47
N PHE A 92 -10.69 -17.92 -4.75
CA PHE A 92 -10.69 -17.52 -3.33
C PHE A 92 -9.49 -16.68 -2.82
N GLY A 93 -8.78 -15.94 -3.67
CA GLY A 93 -7.57 -15.17 -3.31
C GLY A 93 -6.24 -15.94 -3.44
N PHE A 94 -6.24 -17.19 -3.92
CA PHE A 94 -5.04 -18.02 -4.12
C PHE A 94 -3.97 -17.34 -4.98
N GLN A 95 -4.35 -16.59 -6.02
CA GLN A 95 -3.39 -15.93 -6.91
C GLN A 95 -2.55 -14.85 -6.18
N PHE A 96 -3.14 -14.22 -5.15
CA PHE A 96 -2.47 -13.22 -4.33
C PHE A 96 -1.49 -13.82 -3.33
N GLN A 97 -1.53 -15.13 -3.07
CA GLN A 97 -0.61 -15.77 -2.13
C GLN A 97 0.84 -15.68 -2.60
N PRO A 98 1.80 -15.56 -1.67
CA PRO A 98 3.21 -15.71 -2.00
C PRO A 98 3.44 -17.05 -2.71
N SER A 99 4.13 -17.00 -3.85
CA SER A 99 4.37 -18.17 -4.70
C SER A 99 5.83 -18.62 -4.65
N ASP A 100 6.18 -19.63 -5.46
CA ASP A 100 7.57 -20.04 -5.66
C ASP A 100 8.32 -19.15 -6.67
N ARG A 101 7.72 -18.01 -7.08
CA ARG A 101 8.37 -17.00 -7.92
C ARG A 101 9.68 -16.57 -7.27
N LYS A 102 10.77 -16.74 -8.01
CA LYS A 102 12.12 -16.37 -7.58
C LYS A 102 12.42 -14.92 -7.92
N LEU A 103 13.04 -14.23 -6.97
CA LEU A 103 13.54 -12.87 -7.14
C LEU A 103 14.68 -12.82 -8.15
N LYS A 104 14.64 -11.85 -9.06
CA LYS A 104 15.73 -11.53 -10.00
C LYS A 104 16.11 -10.06 -9.86
N GLU A 105 17.36 -9.74 -10.17
CA GLU A 105 17.83 -8.35 -10.27
C GLU A 105 16.94 -7.55 -11.23
N GLY A 106 16.63 -6.31 -10.87
CA GLY A 106 15.79 -5.39 -11.63
C GLY A 106 14.28 -5.55 -11.42
N MET A 107 13.83 -6.55 -10.67
CA MET A 107 12.39 -6.74 -10.39
C MET A 107 11.85 -5.68 -9.42
N ALA A 108 10.61 -5.25 -9.66
CA ALA A 108 9.81 -4.63 -8.61
C ALA A 108 9.51 -5.66 -7.50
N VAL A 109 9.48 -5.19 -6.26
CA VAL A 109 9.10 -5.96 -5.09
C VAL A 109 8.03 -5.18 -4.34
N ILE A 110 6.97 -5.88 -3.93
CA ILE A 110 6.03 -5.42 -2.90
C ILE A 110 6.12 -6.39 -1.73
N LEU A 111 6.31 -5.87 -0.53
CA LEU A 111 6.22 -6.58 0.74
C LEU A 111 5.10 -5.97 1.56
N ASP A 112 4.26 -6.80 2.18
CA ASP A 112 2.99 -6.35 2.71
C ASP A 112 2.60 -7.20 3.93
N VAL A 113 2.14 -6.60 5.03
CA VAL A 113 1.82 -7.30 6.28
C VAL A 113 0.90 -6.49 7.19
N ALA A 114 -0.02 -7.20 7.85
CA ALA A 114 -0.95 -6.58 8.78
C ALA A 114 -0.87 -7.22 10.18
N PRO A 115 0.07 -6.80 11.05
CA PRO A 115 0.19 -7.37 12.38
C PRO A 115 -0.92 -6.90 13.33
N ASN A 116 -1.26 -7.73 14.30
CA ASN A 116 -2.08 -7.39 15.46
C ASN A 116 -1.28 -7.60 16.75
N VAL A 117 -0.99 -6.50 17.45
CA VAL A 117 -0.24 -6.50 18.71
C VAL A 117 -1.14 -5.98 19.82
N LYS A 118 -1.44 -6.84 20.80
CA LYS A 118 -2.30 -6.49 21.96
C LYS A 118 -3.66 -5.88 21.56
N GLY A 119 -4.21 -6.35 20.43
CA GLY A 119 -5.49 -5.89 19.89
C GLY A 119 -5.41 -4.62 19.06
N VAL A 120 -4.22 -4.08 18.80
CA VAL A 120 -3.98 -2.94 17.90
C VAL A 120 -3.50 -3.48 16.57
N THR A 121 -4.16 -3.11 15.47
CA THR A 121 -3.81 -3.54 14.11
C THR A 121 -3.20 -2.41 13.31
N ALA A 122 -2.19 -2.74 12.51
CA ALA A 122 -1.79 -1.93 11.36
C ALA A 122 -1.87 -2.81 10.11
N ASP A 123 -2.02 -2.17 8.96
CA ASP A 123 -1.89 -2.79 7.64
C ASP A 123 -0.91 -1.91 6.85
N VAL A 124 0.11 -2.53 6.25
CA VAL A 124 1.17 -1.81 5.53
C VAL A 124 1.61 -2.57 4.30
N GLY A 125 1.92 -1.82 3.26
CA GLY A 125 2.46 -2.28 2.00
C GLY A 125 3.60 -1.38 1.59
N TYR A 126 4.69 -2.00 1.14
CA TYR A 126 5.91 -1.30 0.80
C TYR A 126 6.51 -1.81 -0.49
N SER A 127 6.71 -0.90 -1.45
CA SER A 127 7.31 -1.21 -2.75
C SER A 127 8.71 -0.64 -2.93
N PHE A 128 9.55 -1.37 -3.66
CA PHE A 128 10.89 -0.96 -4.07
C PHE A 128 11.41 -1.73 -5.28
N SER A 129 12.42 -1.19 -5.96
CA SER A 129 13.20 -1.93 -6.95
C SER A 129 14.25 -2.80 -6.25
N PHE A 130 14.28 -4.10 -6.52
CA PHE A 130 15.41 -4.96 -6.16
C PHE A 130 16.51 -4.82 -7.22
N GLY A 131 17.50 -3.99 -6.94
CA GLY A 131 18.49 -3.59 -7.93
C GLY A 131 18.13 -2.30 -8.67
N LYS A 132 18.74 -2.07 -9.83
CA LYS A 132 18.47 -0.88 -10.65
C LYS A 132 17.27 -1.09 -11.57
N ASN A 133 16.20 -0.33 -11.35
CA ASN A 133 15.09 -0.21 -12.29
C ASN A 133 14.50 1.20 -12.21
N SER A 134 14.75 2.03 -13.24
CA SER A 134 14.32 3.44 -13.23
C SER A 134 12.82 3.62 -13.36
N GLU A 135 12.11 2.70 -14.02
CA GLU A 135 10.65 2.80 -14.19
C GLU A 135 9.94 2.52 -12.86
N VAL A 136 10.39 1.50 -12.11
CA VAL A 136 9.88 1.22 -10.76
C VAL A 136 10.15 2.39 -9.83
N GLU A 137 11.37 2.94 -9.85
CA GLU A 137 11.70 4.09 -9.01
C GLU A 137 10.95 5.36 -9.41
N GLN A 138 10.53 5.50 -10.69
CA GLN A 138 9.66 6.58 -11.12
C GLN A 138 8.23 6.37 -10.61
N GLY A 139 7.65 5.18 -10.77
CA GLY A 139 6.31 4.89 -10.23
C GLY A 139 6.22 5.12 -8.72
N ARG A 140 7.27 4.77 -7.97
CA ARG A 140 7.35 5.08 -6.53
C ARG A 140 7.34 6.57 -6.23
N LYS A 141 7.92 7.41 -7.09
CA LYS A 141 7.85 8.88 -6.95
C LYS A 141 6.45 9.39 -7.27
N ASP A 142 5.85 8.88 -8.34
CA ASP A 142 4.52 9.30 -8.78
C ASP A 142 3.45 8.96 -7.72
N LEU A 143 3.63 7.87 -6.97
CA LEU A 143 2.80 7.52 -5.83
C LEU A 143 2.71 8.61 -4.73
N LYS A 144 3.62 9.59 -4.70
CA LYS A 144 3.56 10.71 -3.76
C LYS A 144 2.30 11.55 -3.95
N GLU A 145 1.88 11.76 -5.19
CA GLU A 145 0.76 12.63 -5.54
C GLU A 145 -0.57 12.12 -4.92
N PHE A 146 -0.70 10.80 -4.79
CA PHE A 146 -1.86 10.15 -4.18
C PHE A 146 -2.00 10.50 -2.69
N ARG A 147 -0.89 10.63 -1.95
CA ARG A 147 -0.91 10.95 -0.51
C ARG A 147 -1.50 12.34 -0.27
N THR A 148 -1.19 13.29 -1.14
CA THR A 148 -1.74 14.65 -1.12
C THR A 148 -3.20 14.65 -1.57
N LEU A 149 -3.49 14.08 -2.74
CA LEU A 149 -4.83 14.05 -3.34
C LEU A 149 -5.86 13.45 -2.38
N ILE A 150 -5.56 12.28 -1.80
CA ILE A 150 -6.49 11.58 -0.91
C ILE A 150 -6.78 12.43 0.33
N LEU A 151 -5.74 12.99 0.96
CA LEU A 151 -5.91 13.82 2.16
C LEU A 151 -6.76 15.06 1.89
N GLU A 152 -6.51 15.76 0.78
CA GLU A 152 -7.26 16.94 0.38
C GLU A 152 -8.74 16.63 0.11
N LEU A 153 -9.03 15.52 -0.57
CA LEU A 153 -10.40 15.15 -0.88
C LEU A 153 -11.17 14.62 0.34
N VAL A 154 -10.49 13.94 1.27
CA VAL A 154 -11.09 13.58 2.56
C VAL A 154 -11.45 14.83 3.35
N ARG A 155 -10.53 15.81 3.45
CA ARG A 155 -10.78 17.10 4.12
C ARG A 155 -11.87 17.93 3.43
N SER A 156 -12.02 17.77 2.13
CA SER A 156 -13.10 18.38 1.33
C SER A 156 -14.42 17.61 1.43
N GLU A 157 -14.50 16.65 2.37
CA GLU A 157 -15.67 15.84 2.66
C GLU A 157 -16.26 15.09 1.45
N ARG A 158 -15.40 14.72 0.50
CA ARG A 158 -15.81 13.92 -0.66
C ARG A 158 -16.20 12.51 -0.23
N SER A 159 -17.10 11.90 -1.00
CA SER A 159 -17.42 10.48 -0.79
C SER A 159 -16.21 9.61 -1.06
N MET A 160 -16.09 8.47 -0.39
CA MET A 160 -15.04 7.49 -0.66
C MET A 160 -15.01 7.07 -2.13
N GLY A 161 -16.17 6.89 -2.76
CA GLY A 161 -16.27 6.58 -4.19
C GLY A 161 -15.78 7.71 -5.10
N ASP A 162 -16.01 8.99 -4.75
CA ASP A 162 -15.43 10.12 -5.48
C ASP A 162 -13.91 10.13 -5.40
N ILE A 163 -13.37 9.84 -4.22
CA ILE A 163 -11.92 9.81 -4.00
C ILE A 163 -11.29 8.65 -4.77
N TYR A 164 -11.96 7.49 -4.79
CA TYR A 164 -11.54 6.36 -5.63
C TYR A 164 -11.45 6.76 -7.11
N ARG A 165 -12.48 7.44 -7.64
CA ARG A 165 -12.48 7.90 -9.03
C ARG A 165 -11.38 8.92 -9.31
N ALA A 166 -11.18 9.88 -8.41
CA ALA A 166 -10.10 10.86 -8.56
C ALA A 166 -8.70 10.19 -8.56
N CYS A 167 -8.51 9.16 -7.73
CA CYS A 167 -7.30 8.35 -7.80
C CYS A 167 -7.20 7.59 -9.13
N ASP A 168 -8.29 7.01 -9.64
CA ASP A 168 -8.30 6.33 -10.93
C ASP A 168 -7.97 7.28 -12.10
N ASP A 169 -8.50 8.50 -12.09
CA ASP A 169 -8.18 9.54 -13.06
C ASP A 169 -6.67 9.87 -13.01
N LEU A 170 -6.12 10.08 -11.80
CA LEU A 170 -4.68 10.33 -11.63
C LEU A 170 -3.81 9.14 -12.08
N ILE A 171 -4.25 7.90 -11.85
CA ILE A 171 -3.57 6.68 -12.35
C ILE A 171 -3.48 6.72 -13.87
N GLN A 172 -4.58 7.05 -14.54
CA GLN A 172 -4.65 7.12 -16.00
C GLN A 172 -3.78 8.27 -16.55
N ASP A 173 -3.86 9.46 -15.94
CA ASP A 173 -3.06 10.63 -16.34
C ASP A 173 -1.56 10.38 -16.24
N LEU A 174 -1.13 9.61 -15.24
CA LEU A 174 0.26 9.18 -15.06
C LEU A 174 0.65 8.00 -15.97
N GLY A 175 -0.28 7.46 -16.74
CA GLY A 175 -0.05 6.38 -17.71
C GLY A 175 0.11 5.00 -17.09
N TYR A 176 -0.53 4.76 -15.95
CA TYR A 176 -0.58 3.47 -15.25
C TYR A 176 -1.96 2.81 -15.37
N SER A 177 -2.06 1.58 -14.85
CA SER A 177 -3.28 0.80 -14.71
C SER A 177 -3.65 0.69 -13.24
N ASN A 178 -4.96 0.69 -12.96
CA ASN A 178 -5.50 0.64 -11.61
C ASN A 178 -5.52 -0.81 -11.07
N CYS A 179 -4.56 -1.14 -10.19
CA CYS A 179 -4.44 -2.47 -9.59
C CYS A 179 -5.60 -2.80 -8.62
N HIS A 180 -6.27 -1.79 -8.05
CA HIS A 180 -7.44 -2.01 -7.18
C HIS A 180 -8.59 -2.70 -7.94
N THR A 181 -8.67 -2.58 -9.26
CA THR A 181 -9.68 -3.30 -10.05
C THR A 181 -9.55 -4.83 -9.95
N ILE A 182 -8.43 -5.33 -9.43
CA ILE A 182 -8.15 -6.76 -9.25
C ILE A 182 -8.35 -7.21 -7.80
N TYR A 183 -8.28 -6.30 -6.83
CA TYR A 183 -8.49 -6.61 -5.41
C TYR A 183 -9.85 -7.24 -5.11
N PRO A 184 -9.93 -8.08 -4.06
CA PRO A 184 -11.20 -8.44 -3.47
C PRO A 184 -12.01 -7.16 -3.15
N ASN A 185 -13.23 -7.06 -3.66
CA ASN A 185 -14.12 -5.89 -3.55
C ASN A 185 -13.63 -4.58 -4.17
N GLY A 186 -12.40 -4.48 -4.66
CA GLY A 186 -11.97 -3.30 -5.41
C GLY A 186 -11.69 -2.05 -4.61
N VAL A 187 -11.03 -2.20 -3.47
CA VAL A 187 -10.89 -1.13 -2.49
C VAL A 187 -9.59 -0.36 -2.67
N LEU A 188 -9.61 0.95 -2.37
CA LEU A 188 -8.45 1.82 -2.15
C LEU A 188 -7.98 1.76 -0.69
N GLY A 189 -8.81 1.24 0.22
CA GLY A 189 -8.52 1.16 1.63
C GLY A 189 -9.69 0.62 2.44
N HIS A 190 -9.46 0.47 3.75
CA HIS A 190 -10.47 -0.01 4.68
C HIS A 190 -10.24 0.51 6.10
N LYS A 191 -11.26 0.44 6.94
CA LYS A 191 -11.10 0.76 8.37
C LYS A 191 -10.13 -0.22 9.03
N VAL A 192 -9.28 0.32 9.90
CA VAL A 192 -8.45 -0.42 10.86
C VAL A 192 -8.80 0.05 12.27
N GLY A 193 -8.59 -0.80 13.27
CA GLY A 193 -9.03 -0.45 14.63
C GLY A 193 -8.60 -1.47 15.66
N ARG A 194 -9.21 -1.38 16.85
CA ARG A 194 -8.94 -2.37 17.89
C ARG A 194 -9.70 -3.65 17.57
N VAL A 195 -8.99 -4.76 17.39
CA VAL A 195 -9.58 -6.09 17.22
C VAL A 195 -9.34 -6.87 18.51
N PRO A 196 -10.38 -7.42 19.17
CA PRO A 196 -10.21 -8.17 20.41
C PRO A 196 -9.13 -9.24 20.27
N ALA A 197 -8.23 -9.33 21.26
CA ALA A 197 -7.27 -10.42 21.32
C ALA A 197 -8.04 -11.74 21.44
N SER A 198 -7.92 -12.58 20.43
CA SER A 198 -8.56 -13.89 20.40
C SER A 198 -7.54 -14.96 20.77
N ASN A 199 -7.89 -15.84 21.71
CA ASN A 199 -7.05 -16.95 22.16
C ASN A 199 -7.19 -18.19 21.26
N PHE A 200 -7.84 -18.07 20.09
CA PHE A 200 -7.96 -19.18 19.15
C PHE A 200 -6.58 -19.59 18.60
N PRO A 201 -6.33 -20.89 18.36
CA PRO A 201 -5.04 -21.37 17.90
C PRO A 201 -4.59 -20.65 16.62
N ALA A 202 -3.31 -20.26 16.61
CA ALA A 202 -2.66 -19.70 15.44
C ALA A 202 -2.66 -20.73 14.29
N GLY A 203 -2.93 -20.28 13.07
CA GLY A 203 -2.95 -21.13 11.88
C GLY A 203 -3.08 -20.28 10.62
N ARG A 204 -2.53 -20.74 9.50
CA ARG A 204 -2.53 -20.01 8.22
C ARG A 204 -3.49 -20.69 7.24
N PHE A 205 -4.56 -19.99 6.84
CA PHE A 205 -5.41 -20.37 5.72
C PHE A 205 -5.41 -19.25 4.69
N LEU A 206 -4.85 -19.49 3.49
CA LEU A 206 -4.72 -18.48 2.44
C LEU A 206 -4.05 -17.18 2.90
N GLY A 207 -2.99 -17.26 3.71
CA GLY A 207 -2.27 -16.08 4.18
C GLY A 207 -3.04 -15.25 5.22
N PHE A 208 -4.20 -15.71 5.68
CA PHE A 208 -4.95 -15.11 6.77
C PHE A 208 -5.07 -16.09 7.94
N PRO A 209 -5.15 -15.60 9.18
CA PRO A 209 -5.67 -16.40 10.28
C PRO A 209 -7.16 -16.73 10.04
N PRO A 210 -7.63 -17.94 10.44
CA PRO A 210 -9.05 -18.29 10.39
C PRO A 210 -9.97 -17.26 11.05
N GLN A 211 -9.48 -16.57 12.10
CA GLN A 211 -10.19 -15.50 12.80
C GLN A 211 -10.41 -14.27 11.92
N THR A 212 -9.50 -13.96 11.00
CA THR A 212 -9.66 -12.84 10.07
C THR A 212 -10.80 -13.09 9.09
N PHE A 213 -11.00 -14.32 8.63
CA PHE A 213 -12.19 -14.64 7.84
C PHE A 213 -13.47 -14.42 8.63
N LEU A 214 -13.51 -14.73 9.93
CA LEU A 214 -14.67 -14.45 10.79
C LEU A 214 -14.91 -12.94 11.01
N TYR A 215 -13.89 -12.10 10.91
CA TYR A 215 -14.00 -10.64 10.99
C TYR A 215 -14.36 -10.00 9.63
N LEU A 216 -13.74 -10.45 8.53
CA LEU A 216 -13.95 -9.97 7.17
C LEU A 216 -15.29 -10.41 6.59
N VAL A 217 -15.72 -11.66 6.80
CA VAL A 217 -16.95 -12.21 6.21
C VAL A 217 -18.20 -11.40 6.60
N PRO A 218 -18.42 -11.02 7.88
CA PRO A 218 -19.52 -10.13 8.24
C PRO A 218 -19.43 -8.74 7.60
N GLN A 219 -18.24 -8.23 7.33
CA GLN A 219 -18.05 -6.92 6.70
C GLN A 219 -18.30 -6.97 5.19
N ILE A 220 -17.84 -8.03 4.53
CA ILE A 220 -18.12 -8.32 3.12
C ILE A 220 -19.63 -8.55 2.94
N LEU A 221 -20.25 -9.36 3.81
CA LEU A 221 -21.71 -9.57 3.79
C LEU A 221 -22.47 -8.25 4.05
N LYS A 222 -22.05 -7.43 5.04
CA LYS A 222 -22.64 -6.10 5.24
C LYS A 222 -22.47 -5.22 4.01
N GLY A 223 -21.32 -5.20 3.34
CA GLY A 223 -21.13 -4.44 2.10
C GLY A 223 -22.03 -4.91 0.95
N ILE A 224 -22.28 -6.21 0.84
CA ILE A 224 -23.16 -6.81 -0.18
C ILE A 224 -24.64 -6.53 0.10
N PHE A 225 -25.07 -6.53 1.37
CA PHE A 225 -26.48 -6.39 1.77
C PHE A 225 -26.88 -4.99 2.26
N ALA A 226 -25.94 -4.11 2.59
CA ALA A 226 -26.21 -2.76 3.04
C ALA A 226 -26.45 -1.80 1.86
N SER A 227 -27.61 -1.95 1.23
CA SER A 227 -28.14 -0.94 0.31
C SER A 227 -28.67 0.31 1.05
N SER A 228 -28.64 0.36 2.39
CA SER A 228 -29.32 1.39 3.19
C SER A 228 -28.55 1.95 4.39
N SER A 229 -27.32 1.49 4.69
CA SER A 229 -26.51 2.12 5.76
C SER A 229 -25.44 3.03 5.15
N ASN A 230 -25.45 4.32 5.51
CA ASN A 230 -24.48 5.35 5.09
C ASN A 230 -23.04 5.12 5.61
N ALA A 231 -22.70 3.97 6.19
CA ALA A 231 -21.39 3.70 6.77
C ALA A 231 -20.80 2.39 6.23
N SER A 232 -19.79 2.49 5.35
CA SER A 232 -19.03 1.35 4.81
C SER A 232 -17.67 1.24 5.48
N PRO A 233 -17.20 0.05 5.88
CA PRO A 233 -15.80 -0.15 6.29
C PRO A 233 -14.83 -0.26 5.12
N LEU A 234 -15.34 -0.30 3.87
CA LEU A 234 -14.58 -0.48 2.65
C LEU A 234 -14.64 0.77 1.77
N TRP A 235 -13.49 1.18 1.26
CA TRP A 235 -13.32 2.33 0.39
C TRP A 235 -13.24 1.89 -1.07
N GLY A 236 -14.38 1.69 -1.73
CA GLY A 236 -14.43 1.35 -3.15
C GLY A 236 -15.19 2.39 -3.97
N GLU A 237 -15.15 2.25 -5.30
CA GLU A 237 -15.88 3.10 -6.24
C GLU A 237 -17.38 3.21 -5.92
N PHE A 238 -17.96 2.11 -5.41
CA PHE A 238 -19.37 1.98 -5.05
C PHE A 238 -19.75 2.68 -3.72
N THR A 239 -18.78 3.13 -2.93
CA THR A 239 -19.01 3.68 -1.59
C THR A 239 -19.48 5.13 -1.67
N LYS A 240 -20.78 5.36 -1.51
CA LYS A 240 -21.40 6.71 -1.61
C LYS A 240 -21.19 7.59 -0.38
N SER A 241 -20.78 7.02 0.75
CA SER A 241 -20.56 7.74 1.99
C SER A 241 -19.17 8.38 2.05
N ARG A 242 -19.02 9.38 2.93
CA ARG A 242 -17.72 9.92 3.34
C ARG A 242 -16.95 8.88 4.18
N ALA A 243 -15.65 9.07 4.34
CA ALA A 243 -14.89 8.36 5.36
C ALA A 243 -15.37 8.81 6.76
N ASP A 244 -15.87 7.88 7.56
CA ASP A 244 -16.25 8.16 8.95
C ASP A 244 -15.02 8.36 9.84
N ALA A 245 -15.21 9.05 10.96
CA ALA A 245 -14.19 9.20 11.99
C ALA A 245 -13.65 7.83 12.45
N GLY A 246 -12.33 7.73 12.58
CA GLY A 246 -11.59 6.52 12.91
C GLY A 246 -10.27 6.44 12.15
N LEU A 247 -9.73 5.23 12.05
CA LEU A 247 -8.47 4.95 11.36
C LEU A 247 -8.73 4.15 10.09
N TRP A 248 -8.01 4.49 9.02
CA TRP A 248 -8.15 3.89 7.70
C TRP A 248 -6.79 3.48 7.19
N ALA A 249 -6.60 2.20 6.85
CA ALA A 249 -5.48 1.79 6.02
C ALA A 249 -5.80 2.16 4.56
N VAL A 250 -4.96 2.99 3.96
CA VAL A 250 -5.15 3.53 2.61
C VAL A 250 -3.97 3.08 1.76
N GLU A 251 -4.26 2.50 0.59
CA GLU A 251 -3.30 1.67 -0.14
C GLU A 251 -3.24 1.91 -1.65
N PRO A 252 -2.94 3.12 -2.13
CA PRO A 252 -2.87 3.38 -3.57
C PRO A 252 -1.86 2.46 -4.25
N HIS A 253 -2.35 1.73 -5.24
CA HIS A 253 -1.60 0.74 -6.00
C HIS A 253 -1.72 0.97 -7.51
N ILE A 254 -0.59 1.26 -8.15
CA ILE A 254 -0.49 1.52 -9.59
C ILE A 254 0.34 0.44 -10.28
N GLY A 255 -0.05 0.10 -11.52
CA GLY A 255 0.63 -0.91 -12.33
C GLY A 255 1.04 -0.39 -13.71
N LYS A 256 2.19 -0.84 -14.21
CA LYS A 256 2.59 -0.70 -15.61
C LYS A 256 2.53 -2.08 -16.26
N ILE A 257 1.57 -2.27 -17.14
CA ILE A 257 1.35 -3.54 -17.83
C ILE A 257 1.91 -3.44 -19.24
N TYR A 258 2.92 -4.27 -19.53
CA TYR A 258 3.51 -4.39 -20.86
C TYR A 258 2.94 -5.60 -21.62
N SER A 259 3.11 -5.61 -22.94
CA SER A 259 2.70 -6.70 -23.82
C SER A 259 3.86 -7.15 -24.71
N GLY A 260 3.77 -8.35 -25.28
CA GLY A 260 4.78 -8.89 -26.19
C GLY A 260 6.09 -9.21 -25.45
N SER A 261 7.23 -8.86 -26.05
CA SER A 261 8.55 -9.23 -25.50
C SER A 261 8.87 -8.60 -24.14
N ARG A 262 8.15 -7.54 -23.74
CA ARG A 262 8.34 -6.83 -22.46
C ARG A 262 7.38 -7.30 -21.36
N GLU A 263 6.60 -8.35 -21.60
CA GLU A 263 5.58 -8.83 -20.66
C GLU A 263 6.14 -9.07 -19.24
N GLU A 264 7.29 -9.72 -19.13
CA GLU A 264 7.96 -9.99 -17.84
C GLU A 264 8.50 -8.74 -17.14
N GLU A 265 8.61 -7.61 -17.85
CA GLU A 265 9.01 -6.31 -17.30
C GLU A 265 7.84 -5.55 -16.67
N SER A 266 6.60 -6.07 -16.80
CA SER A 266 5.44 -5.46 -16.14
C SER A 266 5.71 -5.35 -14.64
N PHE A 267 5.23 -4.28 -14.00
CA PHE A 267 5.47 -4.05 -12.59
C PHE A 267 4.38 -3.21 -11.95
N GLY A 268 4.23 -3.31 -10.63
CA GLY A 268 3.37 -2.50 -9.81
C GLY A 268 4.12 -1.94 -8.61
N VAL A 269 3.62 -0.84 -8.09
CA VAL A 269 4.13 -0.18 -6.88
C VAL A 269 2.94 0.25 -6.04
N LYS A 270 3.05 0.04 -4.72
CA LYS A 270 2.10 0.53 -3.72
C LYS A 270 2.82 1.11 -2.50
N TRP A 271 2.11 1.92 -1.74
CA TRP A 271 2.35 2.12 -0.31
C TRP A 271 1.03 1.93 0.43
N GLU A 272 1.08 1.62 1.72
CA GLU A 272 -0.11 1.58 2.56
C GLU A 272 0.19 2.04 3.98
N GLU A 273 -0.56 3.02 4.47
CA GLU A 273 -0.37 3.62 5.78
C GLU A 273 -1.70 4.10 6.37
N ILE A 274 -1.68 4.44 7.66
CA ILE A 274 -2.87 4.82 8.42
C ILE A 274 -3.18 6.31 8.25
N LEU A 275 -4.37 6.59 7.72
CA LEU A 275 -5.04 7.89 7.77
C LEU A 275 -5.93 7.98 9.01
N VAL A 276 -5.76 9.05 9.79
CA VAL A 276 -6.65 9.42 10.89
C VAL A 276 -7.72 10.35 10.36
N VAL A 277 -9.00 10.00 10.56
CA VAL A 277 -10.14 10.84 10.22
C VAL A 277 -10.89 11.18 11.50
N SER A 278 -11.22 12.46 11.67
CA SER A 278 -12.05 12.98 12.76
C SER A 278 -13.32 13.62 12.20
N ASP A 279 -14.14 14.20 13.07
CA ASP A 279 -15.37 14.87 12.65
C ASP A 279 -15.09 16.17 11.87
N SER A 280 -13.91 16.77 12.04
CA SER A 280 -13.58 18.10 11.50
C SER A 280 -12.30 18.16 10.67
N ASP A 281 -11.46 17.11 10.68
CA ASP A 281 -10.17 17.08 9.97
C ASP A 281 -9.70 15.64 9.73
N ALA A 282 -8.69 15.48 8.89
CA ALA A 282 -7.93 14.25 8.69
C ALA A 282 -6.42 14.52 8.61
N PHE A 283 -5.59 13.54 8.96
CA PHE A 283 -4.14 13.61 8.85
C PHE A 283 -3.52 12.20 8.81
N TRP A 284 -2.34 12.07 8.20
CA TRP A 284 -1.58 10.82 8.20
C TRP A 284 -0.95 10.57 9.58
N LEU A 285 -1.05 9.35 10.09
CA LEU A 285 -0.62 9.01 11.45
C LEU A 285 0.90 9.17 11.66
N ASP A 286 1.68 8.98 10.60
CA ASP A 286 3.13 9.04 10.65
C ASP A 286 3.71 9.76 9.43
N GLU A 287 4.80 10.49 9.65
CA GLU A 287 5.58 11.18 8.62
C GLU A 287 6.97 10.55 8.45
N ASP A 288 7.38 9.62 9.33
CA ASP A 288 8.66 8.90 9.24
C ASP A 288 8.47 7.47 8.73
N LEU A 289 7.99 7.35 7.49
CA LEU A 289 7.78 6.07 6.80
C LEU A 289 8.76 5.86 5.64
N PRO A 290 9.07 4.62 5.25
CA PRO A 290 10.09 4.33 4.23
C PRO A 290 9.85 5.01 2.88
N HIS A 291 8.60 5.06 2.41
CA HIS A 291 8.22 5.77 1.18
C HIS A 291 8.30 7.30 1.32
N VAL A 292 7.93 7.85 2.49
CA VAL A 292 8.06 9.28 2.78
C VAL A 292 9.53 9.70 2.78
N ARG A 293 10.39 8.99 3.53
CA ARG A 293 11.85 9.19 3.53
C ARG A 293 12.45 9.07 2.12
N PHE A 294 11.94 8.14 1.31
CA PHE A 294 12.35 8.00 -0.08
C PHE A 294 12.04 9.27 -0.87
N TRP A 295 10.83 9.82 -0.80
CA TRP A 295 10.45 11.05 -1.50
C TRP A 295 11.28 12.25 -1.06
N GLU A 296 11.46 12.45 0.24
CA GLU A 296 12.30 13.53 0.78
C GLU A 296 13.75 13.45 0.27
N LYS A 297 14.29 12.23 0.18
CA LYS A 297 15.62 12.00 -0.39
C LYS A 297 15.66 12.37 -1.87
N GLN A 298 14.65 11.99 -2.66
CA GLN A 298 14.59 12.32 -4.09
C GLN A 298 14.50 13.84 -4.32
N GLU A 299 13.71 14.54 -3.52
CA GLU A 299 13.61 16.01 -3.59
C GLU A 299 14.94 16.69 -3.25
N ARG A 300 15.61 16.22 -2.20
CA ARG A 300 16.92 16.74 -1.81
C ARG A 300 17.95 16.57 -2.92
N ILE A 301 17.99 15.39 -3.54
CA ILE A 301 18.86 15.11 -4.70
C ILE A 301 18.53 16.05 -5.86
N SER A 302 17.24 16.26 -6.15
CA SER A 302 16.78 17.13 -7.24
C SER A 302 17.13 18.60 -7.00
N LYS A 303 16.99 19.09 -5.75
CA LYS A 303 17.40 20.44 -5.33
C LYS A 303 18.91 20.63 -5.51
N VAL A 304 19.74 19.68 -5.05
CA VAL A 304 21.20 19.76 -5.21
C VAL A 304 21.60 19.80 -6.68
N LYS A 305 21.01 18.95 -7.53
CA LYS A 305 21.26 18.95 -8.98
C LYS A 305 20.91 20.30 -9.61
N LYS A 306 19.75 20.88 -9.27
CA LYS A 306 19.31 22.20 -9.77
C LYS A 306 20.25 23.34 -9.34
N VAL A 307 20.77 23.30 -8.12
CA VAL A 307 21.75 24.29 -7.65
C VAL A 307 23.08 24.13 -8.39
N SER A 308 23.52 22.90 -8.64
CA SER A 308 24.79 22.63 -9.36
C SER A 308 24.73 22.98 -10.85
N SER A 309 23.55 23.05 -11.46
CA SER A 309 23.35 23.41 -12.86
C SER A 309 23.15 24.92 -13.09
N LEU A 310 23.12 25.74 -12.05
CA LEU A 310 23.08 27.20 -12.18
C LEU A 310 24.43 27.72 -12.72
N PRO A 311 24.45 28.63 -13.72
CA PRO A 311 25.68 29.21 -14.24
C PRO A 311 26.45 29.88 -13.10
N LYS A 312 27.73 29.52 -12.91
CA LYS A 312 28.63 30.26 -12.02
C LYS A 312 28.71 31.69 -12.56
N THR A 313 28.15 32.65 -11.81
CA THR A 313 28.28 34.07 -12.14
C THR A 313 29.77 34.41 -12.28
N LYS A 314 30.18 34.80 -13.49
CA LYS A 314 31.54 35.30 -13.73
C LYS A 314 31.74 36.49 -12.79
N LYS A 315 32.71 36.38 -11.87
CA LYS A 315 33.17 37.53 -11.08
C LYS A 315 33.54 38.65 -12.05
N ASN A 316 32.85 39.78 -11.97
CA ASN A 316 33.21 40.98 -12.71
C ASN A 316 34.68 41.33 -12.41
N PRO A 317 35.51 41.61 -13.43
CA PRO A 317 36.87 42.05 -13.18
C PRO A 317 36.85 43.39 -12.45
N LYS A 318 37.68 43.50 -11.39
CA LYS A 318 37.87 44.73 -10.62
C LYS A 318 38.14 45.92 -11.56
N PRO A 319 37.56 47.10 -11.31
CA PRO A 319 37.89 48.29 -12.09
C PRO A 319 39.39 48.61 -11.88
N ARG A 320 40.13 48.70 -12.99
CA ARG A 320 41.48 49.28 -12.98
C ARG A 320 41.33 50.75 -12.62
N VAL A 321 41.82 51.13 -11.44
CA VAL A 321 42.03 52.52 -11.05
C VAL A 321 43.11 53.07 -11.98
N GLY A 322 42.72 54.03 -12.83
CA GLY A 322 43.64 54.77 -13.68
C GLY A 322 44.50 55.70 -12.84
N ALA A 323 45.80 55.69 -13.13
CA ALA A 323 46.74 56.69 -12.66
C ALA A 323 46.48 58.03 -13.38
N ALA A 324 46.51 59.11 -12.60
CA ALA A 324 46.76 60.47 -13.05
C ALA A 324 47.90 61.02 -12.20
#